data_AF-A0A7V7UBH7-F1
#
_entry.id   AF-A0A7V7UBH7-F1
#
_cell.length_a   1.000
_cell.length_b   1.000
_cell.length_c   1.000
_cell.angle_alpha   90.00
_cell.angle_beta   90.00
_cell.angle_gamma   90.00
#
_symmetry.space_group_name_H-M   'P 1'
#
loop_
_entity.id
_entity.type
_entity.pdbx_description
1 polymer ?
#
loop_
_entity_poly.entity_id
_entity_poly.type
_entity_poly.pdbx_seq_one_letter_code
_entity_poly.pdbx_strand_id
1 'polypeptide(L)'
;MDIMEYFSYESSEIPIEIVMELTETDLDNLYAQCNEIEAINVFFHLQNEYIYLKEQNSKKELAYICYLISYYIFTALTPPHSEHIAEDYAKKALYYFNDEKYNNWLKIVSQGN
;
A
#
# COMPACT_ATOMS: atom_id res chain seq x y z
N MET A 1 -18.02 -5.67 6.09
CA MET A 1 -17.58 -4.29 6.31
C MET A 1 -16.93 -3.86 5.01
N ASP A 2 -17.25 -2.68 4.51
CA ASP A 2 -16.69 -2.22 3.24
C ASP A 2 -15.35 -1.54 3.52
N ILE A 3 -14.24 -2.17 3.14
CA ILE A 3 -12.90 -1.64 3.41
C ILE A 3 -12.65 -0.30 2.69
N MET A 4 -13.49 0.03 1.71
CA MET A 4 -13.45 1.30 0.99
C MET A 4 -13.85 2.49 1.86
N GLU A 5 -14.61 2.28 2.93
CA GLU A 5 -14.99 3.37 3.85
C GLU A 5 -13.76 4.03 4.52
N TYR A 6 -12.65 3.29 4.65
CA TYR A 6 -11.39 3.78 5.21
C TYR A 6 -10.59 4.69 4.27
N PHE A 7 -11.02 4.89 3.03
CA PHE A 7 -10.40 5.79 2.06
C PHE A 7 -11.20 7.09 1.85
N SER A 8 -12.18 7.35 2.71
CA SER A 8 -12.89 8.63 2.74
C SER A 8 -12.08 9.71 3.45
N TYR A 9 -12.31 10.99 3.12
CA TYR A 9 -11.52 12.11 3.66
C TYR A 9 -11.51 12.22 5.19
N GLU A 10 -12.59 11.78 5.85
CA GLU A 10 -12.75 11.82 7.31
C GLU A 10 -12.63 10.42 7.95
N SER A 11 -11.99 9.47 7.26
CA SER A 11 -11.83 8.11 7.76
C SER A 11 -10.84 8.01 8.93
N SER A 12 -11.01 6.94 9.72
CA SER A 12 -9.99 6.48 10.66
C SER A 12 -9.01 5.53 9.97
N GLU A 13 -7.97 5.15 10.71
CA GLU A 13 -7.08 4.05 10.35
C GLU A 13 -7.85 2.73 10.18
N ILE A 14 -7.31 1.87 9.33
CA ILE A 14 -7.79 0.50 9.13
C ILE A 14 -7.38 -0.32 10.37
N PRO A 15 -8.31 -0.95 11.09
CA PRO A 15 -7.95 -1.79 12.23
C PRO A 15 -6.96 -2.90 11.86
N ILE A 16 -6.00 -3.17 12.76
CA ILE A 16 -4.95 -4.19 12.59
C ILE A 16 -5.57 -5.56 12.23
N GLU A 17 -6.72 -5.88 12.80
CA GLU A 17 -7.39 -7.16 12.63
C GLU A 17 -7.85 -7.41 11.18
N ILE A 18 -8.06 -6.34 10.41
CA ILE A 18 -8.63 -6.39 9.07
C ILE A 18 -7.71 -5.83 7.98
N VAL A 19 -6.59 -5.20 8.32
CA VAL A 19 -5.71 -4.55 7.32
C VAL A 19 -5.17 -5.55 6.28
N MET A 20 -5.03 -6.82 6.68
CA MET A 20 -4.64 -7.91 5.80
C MET A 20 -5.73 -8.33 4.80
N GLU A 21 -6.97 -7.85 4.97
CA GLU A 21 -8.09 -8.08 4.05
C GLU A 21 -8.06 -7.14 2.85
N LEU A 22 -7.33 -6.01 2.91
CA LEU A 22 -7.17 -5.08 1.80
C LEU A 22 -6.36 -5.73 0.67
N THR A 23 -6.90 -5.84 -0.53
CA THR A 23 -6.25 -6.53 -1.66
C THR A 23 -5.71 -5.57 -2.73
N GLU A 24 -4.89 -6.09 -3.65
CA GLU A 24 -4.49 -5.33 -4.84
C GLU A 24 -5.69 -4.91 -5.68
N THR A 25 -6.69 -5.81 -5.82
CA THR A 25 -7.93 -5.53 -6.56
C THR A 25 -8.75 -4.42 -5.91
N ASP A 26 -8.73 -4.30 -4.58
CA ASP A 26 -9.40 -3.18 -3.90
C ASP A 26 -8.76 -1.85 -4.28
N LEU A 27 -7.43 -1.80 -4.35
CA LEU A 27 -6.70 -0.61 -4.77
C LEU A 27 -6.91 -0.27 -6.25
N ASP A 28 -6.97 -1.28 -7.12
CA ASP A 28 -7.30 -1.09 -8.53
C ASP A 28 -8.73 -0.54 -8.70
N ASN A 29 -9.68 -1.07 -7.93
CA ASN A 29 -11.07 -0.61 -7.94
C ASN A 29 -11.19 0.84 -7.42
N LEU A 30 -10.48 1.19 -6.34
CA LEU A 30 -10.40 2.56 -5.84
C LEU A 30 -9.88 3.49 -6.94
N TYR A 31 -8.73 3.17 -7.53
CA TYR A 31 -8.13 3.98 -8.59
C TYR A 31 -9.09 4.18 -9.77
N ALA A 32 -9.78 3.12 -10.21
CA ALA A 32 -10.71 3.19 -11.33
C ALA A 32 -11.96 4.05 -11.06
N GLN A 33 -12.32 4.25 -9.79
CA GLN A 33 -13.49 5.03 -9.37
C GLN A 33 -13.14 6.47 -8.96
N CYS A 34 -11.88 6.72 -8.60
CA CYS A 34 -11.39 8.01 -8.15
C CYS A 34 -11.13 8.99 -9.30
N ASN A 35 -11.29 10.28 -9.02
CA ASN A 35 -10.63 11.33 -9.80
C ASN A 35 -9.14 11.44 -9.43
N GLU A 36 -8.37 12.25 -10.16
CA GLU A 36 -6.92 12.40 -9.97
C GLU A 36 -6.52 12.75 -8.52
N ILE A 37 -7.27 13.65 -7.87
CA ILE A 37 -6.99 14.08 -6.50
C ILE A 37 -7.29 12.94 -5.52
N GLU A 38 -8.42 12.27 -5.71
CA GLU A 38 -8.81 11.13 -4.87
C GLU A 38 -7.82 9.97 -5.01
N ALA A 39 -7.35 9.68 -6.22
CA ALA A 39 -6.34 8.67 -6.48
C ALA A 39 -5.02 8.98 -5.76
N ILE A 40 -4.61 10.25 -5.70
CA ILE A 40 -3.46 10.70 -4.90
C ILE A 40 -3.74 10.54 -3.41
N ASN A 41 -4.96 10.85 -2.95
CA ASN A 41 -5.34 10.71 -1.54
C ASN A 41 -5.27 9.26 -1.05
N VAL A 42 -5.59 8.26 -1.89
CA VAL A 42 -5.40 6.84 -1.55
C VAL A 42 -3.97 6.56 -1.10
N PHE A 43 -2.96 7.13 -1.77
CA PHE A 43 -1.57 7.00 -1.34
C PHE A 43 -1.31 7.64 0.03
N PHE A 44 -1.93 8.77 0.35
CA PHE A 44 -1.82 9.38 1.67
C PHE A 44 -2.54 8.57 2.76
N HIS A 45 -3.68 7.93 2.47
CA HIS A 45 -4.32 6.98 3.37
C HIS A 45 -3.40 5.80 3.69
N LEU A 46 -2.81 5.18 2.68
CA LEU A 46 -1.86 4.07 2.88
C LEU A 46 -0.62 4.50 3.66
N GLN A 47 -0.12 5.72 3.45
CA GLN A 47 1.01 6.26 4.24
C GLN A 47 0.63 6.52 5.70
N ASN A 48 -0.57 7.04 5.96
CA ASN A 48 -1.06 7.19 7.32
C ASN A 48 -1.13 5.83 8.02
N GLU A 49 -1.65 4.82 7.31
CA GLU A 49 -1.74 3.45 7.81
C GLU A 49 -0.36 2.86 8.12
N TYR A 50 0.65 3.12 7.28
CA TYR A 50 2.04 2.77 7.58
C TYR A 50 2.55 3.43 8.88
N ILE A 51 2.22 4.69 9.13
CA ILE A 51 2.63 5.39 10.36
C ILE A 51 1.94 4.76 11.58
N TYR A 52 0.62 4.58 11.51
CA TYR A 52 -0.16 3.96 12.57
C TYR A 52 0.35 2.56 12.94
N LEU A 53 0.49 1.66 11.95
CA LEU A 53 0.95 0.29 12.19
C LEU A 53 2.38 0.23 12.75
N LYS A 54 3.21 1.20 12.38
CA LYS A 54 4.57 1.33 12.93
C LYS A 54 4.55 1.70 14.41
N GLU A 55 3.64 2.58 14.83
CA GLU A 55 3.45 2.93 16.25
C GLU A 55 2.92 1.75 17.07
N GLN A 56 2.09 0.90 16.47
CA GLN A 56 1.59 -0.32 17.10
C GLN A 56 2.60 -1.48 17.11
N ASN A 57 3.74 -1.34 16.42
CA ASN A 57 4.79 -2.36 16.27
C ASN A 57 4.29 -3.68 15.63
N SER A 58 3.25 -3.58 14.79
CA SER A 58 2.60 -4.69 14.08
C SER A 58 3.36 -5.05 12.81
N LYS A 59 4.48 -5.77 12.95
CA LYS A 59 5.45 -5.97 11.85
C LYS A 59 4.88 -6.63 10.59
N LYS A 60 3.98 -7.59 10.74
CA LYS A 60 3.43 -8.34 9.60
C LYS A 60 2.51 -7.46 8.76
N GLU A 61 1.64 -6.72 9.43
CA GLU A 61 0.70 -5.75 8.89
C GLU A 61 1.46 -4.56 8.29
N LEU A 62 2.49 -4.08 8.99
CA LEU A 62 3.38 -3.03 8.50
C LEU A 62 4.12 -3.44 7.22
N ALA A 63 4.56 -4.71 7.13
CA ALA A 63 5.13 -5.24 5.90
C ALA A 63 4.08 -5.28 4.77
N TYR A 64 2.86 -5.69 5.10
CA TYR A 64 1.77 -5.77 4.15
C TYR A 64 1.38 -4.41 3.58
N ILE A 65 1.25 -3.38 4.42
CA ILE A 65 0.95 -2.03 3.95
C ILE A 65 2.10 -1.45 3.11
N CYS A 66 3.37 -1.73 3.46
CA CYS A 66 4.49 -1.36 2.61
C CYS A 66 4.40 -2.02 1.22
N TYR A 67 4.02 -3.29 1.18
CA TYR A 67 3.78 -4.00 -0.07
C TYR A 67 2.65 -3.34 -0.88
N LEU A 68 1.52 -3.02 -0.26
CA LEU A 68 0.39 -2.38 -0.93
C LEU A 68 0.71 -0.96 -1.42
N ILE A 69 1.48 -0.17 -0.66
CA ILE A 69 1.99 1.14 -1.12
C ILE A 69 2.86 0.96 -2.36
N SER A 70 3.78 -0.01 -2.33
CA SER A 70 4.65 -0.32 -3.46
C SER A 70 3.83 -0.71 -4.70
N TYR A 71 2.85 -1.59 -4.53
CA TYR A 71 1.90 -1.99 -5.57
C TYR A 71 1.20 -0.77 -6.17
N TYR A 72 0.51 0.00 -5.33
CA TYR A 72 -0.31 1.13 -5.78
C TYR A 72 0.49 2.17 -6.58
N ILE A 73 1.70 2.48 -6.13
CA ILE A 73 2.58 3.43 -6.80
C ILE A 73 3.07 2.89 -8.15
N PHE A 74 3.36 1.60 -8.23
CA PHE A 74 3.97 0.99 -9.41
C PHE A 74 2.95 0.65 -10.51
N THR A 75 1.72 0.26 -10.13
CA THR A 75 0.71 -0.24 -11.07
C THR A 75 -0.39 0.77 -11.37
N ALA A 76 -0.96 1.39 -10.34
CA ALA A 76 -2.15 2.23 -10.47
C ALA A 76 -1.76 3.71 -10.61
N LEU A 77 -1.16 4.31 -9.58
CA LEU A 77 -0.93 5.75 -9.52
C LEU A 77 0.17 6.23 -10.46
N THR A 78 1.22 5.42 -10.66
CA THR A 78 2.36 5.67 -11.56
C THR A 78 2.91 7.12 -11.60
N PRO A 79 3.15 7.77 -10.44
CA PRO A 79 3.66 9.14 -10.43
C PRO A 79 5.10 9.23 -10.98
N PRO A 80 5.63 10.45 -11.22
CA PRO A 80 7.05 10.61 -11.52
C PRO A 80 7.94 9.91 -10.48
N HIS A 81 8.93 9.17 -10.96
CA HIS A 81 9.83 8.35 -10.14
C HIS A 81 9.15 7.20 -9.38
N SER A 82 7.98 6.75 -9.83
CA SER A 82 7.21 5.62 -9.26
C SER A 82 8.07 4.39 -9.01
N GLU A 83 8.93 4.01 -9.95
CA GLU A 83 9.81 2.83 -9.83
C GLU A 83 10.66 2.88 -8.56
N HIS A 84 11.33 4.00 -8.32
CA HIS A 84 12.23 4.14 -7.17
C HIS A 84 11.47 4.18 -5.85
N ILE A 85 10.32 4.86 -5.82
CA ILE A 85 9.48 4.96 -4.62
C ILE A 85 8.87 3.58 -4.31
N ALA A 86 8.35 2.88 -5.33
CA ALA A 86 7.80 1.55 -5.18
C ALA A 86 8.88 0.56 -4.71
N GLU A 87 10.09 0.61 -5.27
CA GLU A 87 11.17 -0.30 -4.89
C GLU A 87 11.57 -0.11 -3.42
N ASP A 88 11.62 1.14 -2.94
CA ASP A 88 11.90 1.44 -1.52
C ASP A 88 10.84 0.83 -0.58
N TYR A 89 9.56 0.95 -0.93
CA TYR A 89 8.48 0.32 -0.16
C TYR A 89 8.51 -1.22 -0.26
N ALA A 90 8.84 -1.80 -1.41
CA ALA A 90 9.01 -3.25 -1.54
C ALA A 90 10.15 -3.78 -0.66
N LYS A 91 11.27 -3.06 -0.58
CA LYS A 91 12.38 -3.36 0.33
C LYS A 91 11.96 -3.25 1.80
N LYS A 92 11.17 -2.23 2.16
CA LYS A 92 10.61 -2.09 3.51
C LYS A 92 9.69 -3.26 3.88
N ALA A 93 8.85 -3.72 2.96
CA ALA A 93 7.99 -4.90 3.21
C ALA A 93 8.82 -6.11 3.65
N LEU A 94 9.87 -6.45 2.89
CA LEU A 94 10.80 -7.53 3.24
C LEU A 94 11.57 -7.29 4.53
N TYR A 95 11.97 -6.04 4.80
CA TYR A 95 12.65 -5.68 6.03
C TYR A 95 11.79 -5.94 7.27
N TYR A 96 10.50 -5.59 7.22
CA TYR A 96 9.60 -5.78 8.35
C TYR A 96 9.15 -7.23 8.53
N PHE A 97 8.89 -7.94 7.44
CA PHE A 97 8.53 -9.35 7.47
C PHE A 97 9.04 -10.06 6.21
N ASN A 98 9.93 -11.04 6.38
CA ASN A 98 10.50 -11.78 5.26
C ASN A 98 9.48 -12.83 4.76
N ASP A 99 8.84 -12.53 3.63
CA ASP A 99 7.84 -13.36 2.97
C ASP A 99 8.16 -13.54 1.47
N GLU A 100 7.84 -14.71 0.93
CA GLU A 100 8.07 -15.02 -0.48
C GLU A 100 7.28 -14.08 -1.41
N LYS A 101 6.06 -13.68 -1.01
CA LYS A 101 5.23 -12.72 -1.76
C LYS A 101 5.99 -11.42 -1.99
N TYR A 102 6.57 -10.85 -0.94
CA TYR A 102 7.29 -9.57 -1.02
C TYR A 102 8.62 -9.70 -1.77
N ASN A 103 9.28 -10.88 -1.68
CA ASN A 103 10.50 -11.15 -2.43
C ASN A 103 10.21 -11.19 -3.94
N ASN A 104 9.15 -11.87 -4.34
CA ASN A 104 8.71 -11.95 -5.72
C ASN A 104 8.24 -10.57 -6.22
N TRP A 105 7.53 -9.81 -5.41
CA TRP A 105 7.15 -8.44 -5.74
C TRP A 105 8.36 -7.52 -5.97
N LEU A 106 9.37 -7.54 -5.08
CA LEU A 106 10.58 -6.75 -5.26
C LEU A 106 11.28 -7.07 -6.59
N LYS A 107 11.33 -8.35 -7.00
CA LYS A 107 11.90 -8.73 -8.30
C LYS A 107 11.15 -8.12 -9.48
N ILE A 108 9.82 -8.02 -9.40
CA ILE A 108 8.98 -7.40 -10.43
C ILE A 108 9.32 -5.90 -10.51
N VAL A 109 9.27 -5.20 -9.38
CA VAL A 109 9.53 -3.75 -9.33
C VAL A 109 10.95 -3.40 -9.78
N SER A 110 11.96 -4.20 -9.38
CA SER A 110 13.35 -3.98 -9.77
C SER A 110 13.64 -4.23 -11.26
N GLN A 111 12.74 -4.88 -12.01
CA GLN A 111 12.88 -5.05 -13.45
C GLN A 111 12.41 -3.83 -14.24
N GLY A 112 11.73 -2.87 -13.59
CA GLY A 112 11.10 -1.71 -14.25
C GLY A 112 9.77 -2.08 -14.93
N ASN A 113 9.03 -1.07 -15.39
CA ASN A 113 7.80 -1.24 -16.18
C ASN A 113 8.09 -1.32 -17.68
#